data_AF-A0A7Y8F5B5-F1
#
_entry.id   AF-A0A7Y8F5B5-F1
#
_cell.length_a   1.000
_cell.length_b   1.000
_cell.length_c   1.000
_cell.angle_alpha   90.00
_cell.angle_beta   90.00
_cell.angle_gamma   90.00
#
_symmetry.space_group_name_H-M   'P 1'
#
loop_
_entity.id
_entity.type
_entity.pdbx_description
1 polymer ?
#
loop_
_entity_poly.entity_id
_entity_poly.type
_entity_poly.pdbx_seq_one_letter_code
_entity_poly.pdbx_strand_id
1 'polypeptide(L)'
;MRQRGWVVMARCQACQLDLRIDLDLVVRLNGPDLVLFGKSCRCRRMGCSERMIFMGTPPGQQTGLFWTLLEQAPRTLEAGVLA
;
A
#
# COMPACT_ATOMS: atom_id res chain seq x y z
N MET A 1 11.24 -10.16 -2.20
CA MET A 1 9.84 -10.59 -2.45
C MET A 1 9.80 -11.53 -3.66
N ARG A 2 10.33 -12.75 -3.58
CA ARG A 2 10.53 -13.60 -4.77
C ARG A 2 10.36 -15.11 -4.54
N GLN A 3 9.98 -15.54 -3.34
CA GLN A 3 9.70 -16.94 -3.02
C GLN A 3 8.21 -17.15 -2.73
N ARG A 4 7.74 -18.40 -2.87
CA ARG A 4 6.39 -18.80 -2.45
C ARG A 4 6.18 -18.48 -0.96
N GLY A 5 4.96 -18.11 -0.60
CA GLY A 5 4.57 -17.83 0.79
C GLY A 5 4.90 -16.41 1.30
N TRP A 6 5.45 -15.54 0.46
CA TRP A 6 5.57 -14.12 0.81
C TRP A 6 4.18 -13.48 0.87
N VAL A 7 3.97 -12.63 1.88
CA VAL A 7 2.80 -11.76 1.95
C VAL A 7 3.22 -10.38 1.48
N VAL A 8 2.49 -9.80 0.52
CA VAL A 8 2.77 -8.45 0.02
C VAL A 8 1.57 -7.54 0.29
N MET A 9 1.86 -6.34 0.79
CA MET A 9 0.89 -5.26 0.97
C MET A 9 1.32 -4.04 0.16
N ALA A 10 0.35 -3.20 -0.21
CA ALA A 10 0.60 -1.84 -0.67
C ALA A 10 -0.03 -0.83 0.28
N ARG A 11 0.69 0.24 0.62
CA ARG A 11 0.18 1.31 1.49
C ARG A 11 0.39 2.68 0.88
N CYS A 12 -0.67 3.49 0.85
CA CYS A 12 -0.55 4.91 0.52
C CYS A 12 0.04 5.69 1.70
N GLN A 13 1.11 6.44 1.47
CA GLN A 13 1.75 7.24 2.52
C GLN A 13 0.94 8.49 2.91
N ALA A 14 -0.08 8.86 2.13
CA ALA A 14 -0.90 10.04 2.41
C ALA A 14 -2.25 9.70 3.05
N CYS A 15 -3.03 8.79 2.44
CA CYS A 15 -4.36 8.42 2.95
C CYS A 15 -4.37 7.11 3.74
N GLN A 16 -3.20 6.47 3.91
CA GLN A 16 -3.01 5.27 4.74
C GLN A 16 -3.89 4.06 4.35
N LEU A 17 -4.40 4.04 3.11
CA LEU A 17 -5.11 2.88 2.58
C LEU A 17 -4.09 1.74 2.44
N ASP A 18 -4.39 0.62 3.11
CA ASP A 18 -3.66 -0.63 2.98
C ASP A 18 -4.41 -1.57 2.02
N LEU A 19 -3.67 -2.22 1.13
CA LEU A 19 -4.19 -3.26 0.23
C LEU A 19 -3.34 -4.51 0.36
N ARG A 20 -4.00 -5.67 0.51
CA ARG A 20 -3.33 -6.96 0.35
C ARG A 20 -3.18 -7.27 -1.13
N ILE A 21 -1.97 -7.61 -1.54
CA ILE A 21 -1.65 -7.92 -2.92
C ILE A 21 -1.74 -9.43 -3.11
N ASP A 22 -2.56 -9.84 -4.07
CA ASP A 22 -2.52 -11.19 -4.62
C ASP A 22 -1.29 -11.31 -5.53
N LEU A 23 -0.21 -11.86 -4.99
CA LEU A 23 1.06 -11.94 -5.71
C LEU A 23 0.99 -12.88 -6.92
N ASP A 24 0.19 -13.95 -6.85
CA ASP A 24 0.03 -14.91 -7.94
C ASP A 24 -0.68 -14.25 -9.14
N LEU A 25 -1.73 -13.46 -8.87
CA LEU A 25 -2.39 -12.67 -9.90
C LEU A 25 -1.43 -11.65 -10.54
N VAL A 26 -0.67 -10.90 -9.74
CA VAL A 26 0.22 -9.87 -10.28
C VAL A 26 1.36 -10.49 -11.09
N VAL A 27 1.93 -11.62 -10.65
CA VAL A 27 2.92 -12.39 -11.42
C VAL A 27 2.33 -12.91 -12.73
N ARG A 28 1.10 -13.45 -12.70
CA ARG A 28 0.42 -13.92 -13.91
C ARG A 28 0.23 -12.80 -14.94
N LEU A 29 -0.03 -11.57 -14.49
CA LEU A 29 -0.26 -10.42 -15.37
C LEU A 29 1.03 -9.76 -15.88
N ASN A 30 2.14 -9.85 -15.15
CA ASN A 30 3.37 -9.09 -15.45
C ASN A 30 4.58 -9.97 -15.80
N GLY A 31 4.45 -11.28 -15.64
CA GLY A 31 5.52 -12.25 -15.87
C GLY A 31 6.27 -12.66 -14.58
N PRO A 32 7.02 -13.77 -14.64
CA PRO A 32 7.71 -14.37 -13.48
C PRO A 32 8.85 -13.51 -12.93
N ASP A 33 9.38 -12.57 -13.73
CA ASP A 33 10.47 -11.69 -13.32
C ASP A 33 10.02 -10.41 -12.60
N LEU A 34 8.74 -10.32 -12.26
CA LEU A 34 8.19 -9.19 -11.50
C LEU A 34 9.00 -8.91 -10.23
N VAL A 35 9.44 -7.66 -10.08
CA VAL A 35 10.07 -7.13 -8.87
C VAL A 35 9.25 -5.96 -8.33
N LEU A 36 8.63 -6.13 -7.17
CA LEU A 36 7.88 -5.08 -6.47
C LEU A 36 8.75 -4.25 -5.50
N PHE A 37 9.91 -4.78 -5.12
CA PHE A 37 10.84 -4.07 -4.23
C PHE A 37 11.35 -2.78 -4.89
N GLY A 38 11.29 -1.67 -4.16
CA GLY A 38 11.64 -0.35 -4.68
C GLY A 38 10.67 0.22 -5.73
N LYS A 39 9.56 -0.47 -6.02
CA LYS A 39 8.49 0.03 -6.90
C LYS A 39 7.38 0.69 -6.08
N SER A 40 6.55 1.45 -6.79
CA SER A 40 5.34 2.07 -6.25
C SER A 40 4.25 2.10 -7.30
N CYS A 41 2.99 2.24 -6.89
CA CYS A 41 1.84 2.40 -7.79
C CYS A 41 0.99 3.61 -7.40
N ARG A 42 0.01 3.99 -8.24
CA ARG A 42 -0.97 5.03 -7.88
C ARG A 42 -1.89 4.53 -6.77
N CYS A 43 -2.29 5.43 -5.87
CA CYS A 43 -3.30 5.14 -4.87
C CYS A 43 -4.61 4.70 -5.53
N ARG A 44 -5.28 3.71 -4.92
CA ARG A 44 -6.58 3.20 -5.38
C ARG A 44 -7.76 3.88 -4.69
N ARG A 45 -7.52 4.73 -3.69
CA ARG A 45 -8.56 5.55 -3.06
C ARG A 45 -9.01 6.63 -4.05
N MET A 46 -10.31 6.67 -4.32
CA MET A 46 -10.93 7.74 -5.12
C MET A 46 -10.60 9.11 -4.53
N GLY A 47 -10.13 10.03 -5.37
CA GLY A 47 -9.73 11.39 -4.95
C GLY A 47 -8.32 11.49 -4.33
N CYS A 48 -7.57 10.40 -4.21
CA CYS A 48 -6.18 10.44 -3.75
C CYS A 48 -5.21 10.34 -4.93
N SER A 49 -4.41 11.38 -5.16
CA SER A 49 -3.42 11.44 -6.25
C SER A 49 -2.06 10.82 -5.89
N GLU A 50 -1.91 10.34 -4.66
CA GLU A 50 -0.63 9.95 -4.10
C GLU A 50 -0.21 8.53 -4.51
N ARG A 51 0.99 8.13 -4.08
CA ARG A 51 1.55 6.81 -4.42
C ARG A 51 1.45 5.83 -3.25
N MET A 52 1.40 4.54 -3.60
CA MET A 52 1.50 3.44 -2.65
C MET A 52 2.86 2.76 -2.77
N ILE A 53 3.46 2.43 -1.62
CA ILE A 53 4.67 1.62 -1.56
C ILE A 53 4.32 0.15 -1.31
N PHE A 54 5.14 -0.77 -1.81
CA PHE A 54 4.99 -2.19 -1.55
C PHE A 54 5.85 -2.63 -0.36
N MET A 55 5.26 -3.41 0.54
CA MET A 55 5.89 -4.00 1.72
C MET A 55 5.72 -5.51 1.64
N GLY A 56 6.74 -6.26 2.02
CA GLY A 56 6.76 -7.71 1.91
C GLY A 56 7.18 -8.35 3.20
N THR A 57 6.40 -9.30 3.69
CA THR A 57 6.73 -10.17 4.82
C THR A 57 7.18 -11.52 4.28
N PRO A 58 8.37 -12.02 4.68
CA PRO A 58 8.83 -13.32 4.24
C PRO A 58 8.01 -14.47 4.87
N PRO A 59 8.03 -15.68 4.28
CA PRO A 59 7.28 -16.82 4.79
C PRO A 59 7.70 -17.19 6.21
N GLY A 60 6.75 -17.62 7.04
CA GLY A 60 7.02 -18.04 8.42
C GLY A 60 7.28 -16.89 9.41
N GLN A 61 7.30 -15.63 8.96
CA GLN A 61 7.30 -14.48 9.85
C GLN A 61 5.87 -14.04 10.17
N GLN A 62 5.68 -13.50 11.38
CA GLN A 62 4.40 -12.97 11.79
C GLN A 62 3.96 -11.89 10.79
N THR A 63 2.77 -12.05 10.25
CA THR A 63 2.13 -11.02 9.44
C THR A 63 1.62 -9.96 10.42
N GLY A 64 2.42 -8.93 10.69
CA GLY A 64 1.96 -7.79 11.48
C GLY A 64 0.89 -7.01 10.73
N LEU A 65 -0.05 -6.43 11.47
CA LEU A 65 -0.65 -5.17 11.05
C LEU A 65 0.52 -4.23 10.76
N PHE A 66 0.79 -3.95 9.49
CA PHE A 66 1.99 -3.19 9.14
C PHE A 66 2.00 -1.87 9.89
N TRP A 67 0.82 -1.31 10.18
CA TRP A 67 0.58 -0.24 11.15
C TRP A 67 -0.86 -0.32 11.71
N THR A 68 -1.11 0.14 12.93
CA THR A 68 -2.48 0.41 13.41
C THR A 68 -3.09 1.49 12.55
N LEU A 69 -4.36 1.32 12.15
CA LEU A 69 -5.15 2.37 11.51
C LEU A 69 -5.42 3.44 12.58
N LEU A 70 -4.43 4.30 12.84
CA LEU A 70 -4.69 5.56 13.53
C LEU A 70 -5.59 6.33 12.59
N GLU A 71 -6.86 6.35 12.95
CA GLU A 71 -7.92 7.13 12.33
C GLU A 71 -7.34 8.51 12.02
N GLN A 72 -7.18 8.81 10.72
CA GLN A 72 -6.67 10.10 10.31
C GLN A 72 -7.71 11.12 10.76
N ALA A 73 -7.43 11.84 11.85
CA ALA A 73 -8.19 13.02 12.20
C ALA A 73 -8.36 13.86 10.93
N PRO A 74 -9.58 14.33 10.62
CA PRO A 74 -9.82 15.08 9.41
C PRO A 74 -8.80 16.22 9.33
N ARG A 75 -8.05 16.30 8.23
CA ARG A 75 -7.27 17.52 7.94
C ARG A 75 -8.30 18.63 7.83
N THR A 76 -8.39 19.47 8.86
CA THR A 76 -9.15 20.70 8.81
C THR A 76 -8.66 21.45 7.58
N LEU A 77 -9.52 21.56 6.57
CA LEU A 77 -9.32 22.51 5.49
C LEU A 77 -9.43 23.88 6.16
N GLU A 78 -8.30 24.52 6.38
CA GLU A 78 -8.24 25.97 6.53
C GLU A 78 -8.86 26.57 5.27
N ALA A 79 -10.13 26.93 5.35
CA ALA A 79 -10.83 27.71 4.36
C ALA A 79 -11.18 29.06 4.98
N GLY A 80 -10.29 30.03 4.76
CA GLY A 80 -10.65 31.40 4.40
C GLY A 80 -11.42 32.26 5.41
N VAL A 81 -10.72 33.30 5.87
CA VAL A 81 -11.20 34.70 5.95
C VAL A 81 -12.60 34.93 5.36
N LEU A 82 -13.53 35.44 6.19
CA LEU A 82 -14.43 36.58 5.93
C LEU A 82 -15.53 36.66 7.01
N ALA A 83 -15.34 37.56 7.99
CA ALA A 83 -16.33 38.48 8.58
C ALA A 83 -15.69 39.17 9.80
#